data_AF-A0A257MPP0-F1
#
_entry.id   AF-A0A257MPP0-F1
#
_cell.length_a   1.000
_cell.length_b   1.000
_cell.length_c   1.000
_cell.angle_alpha   90.00
_cell.angle_beta   90.00
_cell.angle_gamma   90.00
#
_symmetry.space_group_name_H-M   'P 1'
#
loop_
_entity.id
_entity.type
_entity.pdbx_description
1 polymer ?
#
loop_
_entity_poly.entity_id
_entity_poly.type
_entity_poly.pdbx_seq_one_letter_code
_entity_poly.pdbx_strand_id
1 'polypeptide(L)'
;MSAIFGELMSFDQDKGPEVKLRVYGDEFYARYETEDGYSAIYDEDLGLFTYARLKDGRFLSSGVDLGRAPPADLPKHLEESNEVRMKKAEKRFSRS
;
A
#
# COMPACT_ATOMS: atom_id res chain seq x y z
N MET A 1 -18.20 10.51 -7.10
CA MET A 1 -16.95 9.73 -7.12
C MET A 1 -15.85 10.63 -6.60
N SER A 2 -15.25 10.27 -5.47
CA SER A 2 -14.13 11.00 -4.86
C SER A 2 -12.86 10.19 -5.07
N ALA A 3 -11.79 10.86 -5.51
CA ALA A 3 -10.48 10.26 -5.71
C ALA A 3 -9.47 11.02 -4.85
N ILE A 4 -8.49 10.30 -4.34
CA ILE A 4 -7.40 10.81 -3.50
C ILE A 4 -6.13 10.79 -4.34
N PHE A 5 -5.41 11.91 -4.36
CA PHE A 5 -4.22 12.11 -5.19
C PHE A 5 -3.00 12.48 -4.34
N GLY A 6 -2.50 11.51 -3.59
CA GLY A 6 -1.26 11.64 -2.81
C GLY A 6 -1.43 12.40 -1.49
N GLU A 7 -2.66 12.45 -0.97
CA GLU A 7 -2.94 13.05 0.34
C GLU A 7 -2.26 12.24 1.44
N LEU A 8 -1.64 12.94 2.39
CA LEU A 8 -0.98 12.32 3.53
C LEU A 8 -2.00 12.05 4.63
N MET A 9 -2.17 10.78 4.98
CA MET A 9 -3.14 10.33 5.98
C MET A 9 -2.44 9.50 7.05
N SER A 10 -2.98 9.56 8.27
CA SER A 10 -2.54 8.76 9.41
C SER A 10 -3.31 7.44 9.46
N PHE A 11 -2.60 6.35 9.77
CA PHE A 11 -3.15 5.01 9.89
C PHE A 11 -2.66 4.35 11.17
N ASP A 12 -3.61 3.82 11.93
CA ASP A 12 -3.34 2.93 13.06
C ASP A 12 -2.83 1.57 12.57
N GLN A 13 -2.07 0.89 13.44
CA GLN A 13 -1.55 -0.45 13.21
C GLN A 13 -1.86 -1.33 14.42
N ASP A 14 -2.10 -2.62 14.22
CA ASP A 14 -2.40 -3.53 15.34
C ASP A 14 -1.19 -3.73 16.26
N LYS A 15 0.03 -3.74 15.71
CA LYS A 15 1.27 -4.05 16.44
C LYS A 15 2.36 -2.99 16.29
N GLY A 16 1.98 -1.72 16.13
CA GLY A 16 2.94 -0.63 15.96
C GLY A 16 2.35 0.76 16.25
N PRO A 17 3.18 1.81 16.21
CA PRO A 17 2.70 3.18 16.32
C PRO A 17 1.89 3.57 15.07
N GLU A 18 1.17 4.69 15.12
CA GLU A 18 0.56 5.29 13.93
C GLU A 18 1.60 5.58 12.85
N VAL A 19 1.25 5.37 11.57
CA VAL A 19 2.09 5.71 10.41
C VAL A 19 1.40 6.73 9.50
N LYS A 20 2.20 7.53 8.80
CA LYS A 20 1.70 8.47 7.78
C LYS A 20 2.03 7.98 6.38
N LEU A 21 1.01 7.90 5.54
CA LEU A 21 1.11 7.40 4.17
C LEU A 21 0.41 8.33 3.20
N ARG A 22 1.04 8.53 2.04
CA ARG A 22 0.40 9.13 0.87
C ARG A 22 -0.55 8.12 0.26
N VAL A 23 -1.81 8.51 0.12
CA VAL A 23 -2.86 7.65 -0.43
C VAL A 23 -3.14 8.08 -1.86
N TYR A 24 -3.18 7.12 -2.78
CA TYR A 24 -3.59 7.33 -4.16
C TYR A 24 -4.68 6.33 -4.52
N GLY A 25 -5.82 6.80 -5.02
CA GLY A 25 -6.89 5.89 -5.39
C GLY A 25 -8.27 6.51 -5.38
N ASP A 26 -9.25 5.62 -5.38
CA ASP A 26 -10.67 5.92 -5.31
C ASP A 26 -11.35 4.90 -4.37
N GLU A 27 -12.68 4.87 -4.40
CA GLU A 27 -13.49 3.95 -3.58
C GLU A 27 -13.30 2.45 -3.92
N PHE A 28 -12.73 2.13 -5.09
CA PHE A 28 -12.56 0.77 -5.58
C PHE A 28 -11.13 0.25 -5.40
N TYR A 29 -10.14 1.15 -5.44
CA TYR A 29 -8.74 0.79 -5.28
C TYR A 29 -7.94 1.93 -4.65
N ALA A 30 -7.09 1.59 -3.68
CA ALA A 30 -6.11 2.50 -3.12
C ALA A 30 -4.73 1.84 -3.08
N ARG A 31 -3.69 2.66 -3.30
CA ARG A 31 -2.30 2.34 -2.98
C ARG A 31 -1.75 3.35 -1.97
N TYR A 32 -0.74 2.91 -1.25
CA TYR A 32 -0.10 3.68 -0.19
C TYR A 32 1.38 3.82 -0.47
N GLU A 33 1.93 5.01 -0.21
CA GLU A 33 3.35 5.29 -0.31
C GLU A 33 3.84 5.99 0.96
N THR A 34 5.07 5.72 1.38
CA THR A 34 5.74 6.53 2.40
C THR A 34 5.98 7.94 1.87
N GLU A 35 6.31 8.89 2.76
CA GLU A 35 6.66 10.25 2.35
C GLU A 35 7.85 10.29 1.38
N ASP A 36 8.75 9.30 1.48
CA ASP A 36 9.89 9.12 0.59
C ASP A 36 9.56 8.45 -0.75
N GLY A 37 8.31 8.03 -0.97
CA GLY A 37 7.85 7.42 -2.22
C GLY A 37 7.99 5.90 -2.30
N TYR A 38 8.25 5.20 -1.19
CA TYR A 38 8.24 3.73 -1.20
C TYR A 38 6.81 3.22 -1.07
N SER A 39 6.40 2.31 -1.97
CA SER A 39 5.08 1.69 -1.87
C SER A 39 4.98 0.85 -0.60
N ALA A 40 3.82 0.89 0.05
CA ALA A 40 3.54 0.20 1.31
C ALA A 40 2.26 -0.63 1.22
N ILE A 41 2.22 -1.73 1.97
CA ILE A 41 1.00 -2.53 2.17
C ILE A 41 0.86 -2.91 3.64
N TYR A 42 -0.38 -3.15 4.08
CA TYR A 42 -0.65 -3.74 5.38
C TYR A 42 -0.42 -5.25 5.32
N ASP A 43 0.44 -5.76 6.20
CA ASP A 43 0.69 -7.18 6.41
C ASP A 43 -0.14 -7.64 7.62
N GLU A 44 -1.21 -8.37 7.36
CA GLU A 44 -2.15 -8.86 8.37
C GLU A 44 -1.50 -9.83 9.37
N ASP A 45 -0.50 -10.61 8.94
CA ASP A 45 0.18 -11.57 9.81
C ASP A 45 1.08 -10.82 10.82
N LEU A 46 1.71 -9.74 10.36
CA LEU A 46 2.52 -8.86 11.20
C LEU A 46 1.69 -7.83 11.97
N GLY A 47 0.50 -7.47 11.51
CA GLY A 47 -0.30 -6.37 12.05
C GLY A 47 0.36 -5.01 11.86
N LEU A 48 1.09 -4.85 10.75
CA LEU A 48 1.95 -3.69 10.46
C LEU A 48 1.92 -3.36 8.96
N PHE A 49 2.03 -2.07 8.64
CA PHE A 49 2.46 -1.63 7.32
C PHE A 49 3.93 -1.99 7.11
N THR A 50 4.18 -2.57 5.95
CA THR A 50 5.52 -2.94 5.48
C THR A 50 5.79 -2.33 4.13
N TYR A 51 7.07 -2.24 3.77
CA TYR A 51 7.44 -1.91 2.40
C TYR A 51 6.90 -2.97 1.44
N ALA A 52 6.33 -2.54 0.32
CA ALA A 52 5.75 -3.40 -0.69
C ALA A 52 6.79 -3.77 -1.75
N ARG A 53 6.88 -5.05 -2.09
CA ARG A 53 7.59 -5.53 -3.29
C ARG A 53 6.59 -5.83 -4.39
N LEU A 54 7.00 -5.61 -5.64
CA LEU A 54 6.21 -6.00 -6.80
C LEU A 54 6.66 -7.38 -7.28
N LYS A 55 5.73 -8.33 -7.34
CA LYS A 55 5.94 -9.66 -7.94
C LYS A 55 4.73 -10.01 -8.79
N ASP A 56 4.96 -10.41 -10.04
CA ASP A 56 3.90 -10.74 -11.00
C ASP A 56 2.81 -9.65 -11.10
N GLY A 57 3.23 -8.39 -11.06
CA GLY A 57 2.34 -7.23 -11.13
C GLY A 57 1.47 -7.00 -9.89
N ARG A 58 1.74 -7.68 -8.76
CA ARG A 58 1.01 -7.57 -7.49
C ARG A 58 1.94 -7.16 -6.35
N PHE A 59 1.42 -6.41 -5.39
CA PHE A 59 2.14 -6.12 -4.17
C PHE A 59 2.18 -7.31 -3.22
N LEU A 60 3.37 -7.55 -2.67
CA LEU A 60 3.64 -8.48 -1.60
C LEU A 60 4.40 -7.78 -0.47
N SER A 61 4.17 -8.25 0.75
CA SER A 61 4.88 -7.74 1.93
C SER A 61 6.36 -8.05 1.78
N SER A 62 7.20 -7.07 2.11
CA SER A 62 8.64 -7.30 2.26
C SER A 62 9.00 -7.93 3.60
N GLY A 63 8.08 -7.95 4.57
CA GLY A 63 8.34 -8.29 5.97
C GLY A 63 9.14 -7.24 6.75
N VAL A 64 9.47 -6.11 6.13
CA VAL A 64 10.19 -5.00 6.77
C VAL A 64 9.21 -3.87 7.05
N ASP A 65 9.02 -3.56 8.33
CA ASP A 65 8.13 -2.48 8.77
C ASP A 65 8.68 -1.09 8.40
N LEU A 66 7.78 -0.11 8.30
CA LEU A 66 8.12 1.26 7.86
C LEU A 66 8.94 2.07 8.87
N GLY A 67 9.14 1.57 10.10
CA GLY A 67 10.02 2.17 11.10
C GLY A 67 11.49 1.80 10.91
N ARG A 68 11.80 0.88 9.99
CA ARG A 68 13.16 0.46 9.65
C ARG A 68 13.61 1.07 8.32
N ALA A 69 14.91 0.95 8.05
CA ALA A 69 15.43 1.30 6.73
C ALA A 69 14.77 0.43 5.65
N PRO A 70 14.45 1.01 4.47
CA PRO A 70 13.89 0.25 3.36
C PRO A 70 14.83 -0.86 2.91
N PRO A 71 14.31 -1.99 2.42
CA PRO A 71 15.14 -3.01 1.82
C PRO A 71 16.01 -2.44 0.69
N ALA A 72 17.26 -2.92 0.58
CA ALA A 72 18.15 -2.54 -0.50
C ALA A 72 17.48 -2.82 -1.86
N ASP A 73 17.76 -1.93 -2.81
CA ASP A 73 17.28 -2.00 -4.20
C ASP A 73 15.76 -2.00 -4.36
N LEU A 74 15.01 -1.50 -3.38
CA LEU A 74 13.57 -1.34 -3.51
C LEU A 74 13.24 -0.12 -4.37
N PRO A 75 12.60 -0.27 -5.55
CA PRO A 75 12.20 0.87 -6.35
C PRO A 75 11.10 1.68 -5.66
N LYS A 76 11.10 2.99 -5.91
CA LYS A 76 10.04 3.91 -5.48
C LYS A 76 8.88 3.90 -6.46
N HIS A 77 7.71 4.33 -6.00
CA HIS A 77 6.49 4.52 -6.79
C HIS A 77 6.10 3.27 -7.58
N LEU A 78 6.29 2.09 -6.96
CA LEU A 78 5.79 0.84 -7.55
C LEU A 78 4.28 0.92 -7.63
N GLU A 79 3.73 0.38 -8.71
CA GLU A 79 2.30 0.24 -8.94
C GLU A 79 1.96 -1.21 -9.26
N GLU A 80 0.81 -1.68 -8.77
CA GLU A 80 0.26 -2.94 -9.26
C GLU A 80 -0.18 -2.79 -10.72
N SER A 81 -0.07 -3.88 -11.46
CA SER A 81 -0.53 -3.97 -12.84
C SER A 81 -2.01 -3.63 -12.96
N ASN A 82 -2.42 -3.14 -14.13
CA ASN A 82 -3.82 -2.83 -14.42
C ASN A 82 -4.75 -4.03 -14.17
N GLU A 83 -4.31 -5.24 -14.52
CA GLU A 83 -5.09 -6.45 -14.29
C GLU A 83 -5.37 -6.70 -12.80
N VAL A 84 -4.36 -6.54 -11.95
CA VAL A 84 -4.50 -6.69 -10.50
C VAL A 84 -5.41 -5.61 -9.91
N ARG A 85 -5.25 -4.37 -10.37
CA ARG A 85 -6.09 -3.23 -9.94
C ARG A 85 -7.55 -3.45 -10.29
N MET A 86 -7.85 -3.88 -11.52
CA MET A 86 -9.21 -4.19 -11.97
C MET A 86 -9.83 -5.33 -11.16
N LYS A 87 -9.08 -6.45 -10.97
CA LYS A 87 -9.56 -7.58 -10.15
C LYS A 87 -9.87 -7.17 -8.70
N LYS A 88 -9.07 -6.27 -8.10
CA LYS A 88 -9.34 -5.75 -6.75
C LYS A 88 -10.58 -4.85 -6.74
N ALA A 89 -10.73 -3.96 -7.72
CA ALA A 89 -11.89 -3.08 -7.87
C ALA A 89 -13.18 -3.87 -8.03
N GLU A 90 -13.21 -4.89 -8.91
CA GLU A 90 -14.37 -5.79 -9.10
C GLU A 90 -14.74 -6.53 -7.82
N LYS A 91 -13.74 -7.02 -7.08
CA LYS A 91 -13.97 -7.70 -5.79
C LYS A 91 -14.53 -6.75 -4.73
N ARG A 92 -14.19 -5.46 -4.79
CA ARG A 92 -14.73 -4.43 -3.88
C ARG A 92 -16.16 -4.05 -4.25
N PHE A 93 -16.45 -3.89 -5.54
CA PHE A 93 -17.78 -3.60 -6.06
C PHE A 93 -18.78 -4.73 -5.83
N SER A 94 -18.37 -5.99 -6.01
CA SER A 94 -19.25 -7.14 -5.75
C SER A 94 -19.57 -7.38 -4.27
N ARG A 95 -18.90 -6.67 -3.35
CA ARG A 95 -19.12 -6.73 -1.90
C ARG A 95 -20.02 -5.61 -1.38
N SER A 96 -20.41 -4.65 -2.21
CA SER A 96 -21.31 -3.54 -1.86
C SER A 96 -22.76 -3.81 -2.23
#